data_AF-A0A4Y6UEP0-F1
#
_entry.id   AF-A0A4Y6UEP0-F1
#
_cell.length_a   1.000
_cell.length_b   1.000
_cell.length_c   1.000
_cell.angle_alpha   90.00
_cell.angle_beta   90.00
_cell.angle_gamma   90.00
#
_symmetry.space_group_name_H-M   'P 1'
#
loop_
_entity.id
_entity.type
_entity.pdbx_description
1 polymer ?
#
loop_
_entity_poly.entity_id
_entity_poly.type
_entity_poly.pdbx_seq_one_letter_code
_entity_poly.pdbx_strand_id
1 'polypeptide(L)'
;MLAFKNYAVFKGRAPRAEFWWFMLFMWIFILIAGGLDILFHWWGVLGSLVDLALILPHLAVSTRRLHDIGRSGWWLVVYWFFYVMLFGGVVVLVFNAKQIQAMFNQTAPENSGLIGVALFTGLIFLIYTVLDQVLLIFDCLPSQLGSNKYGPNPYGYGPAVKEQAFLTEAGPDVGIAPANQAPVLSPTQQAAQAQARAQQDMDALALLEKFADLRDKGVLTPEEFERKKEEILSKF
;
A
#
# COMPACT_ATOMS: atom_id res chain seq x y z
N MET A 1 5.28 17.67 12.61
CA MET A 1 4.79 16.66 11.65
C MET A 1 5.62 16.75 10.38
N LEU A 2 6.27 15.66 9.97
CA LEU A 2 7.14 15.65 8.77
C LEU A 2 6.37 15.96 7.47
N ALA A 3 5.06 15.66 7.43
CA ALA A 3 4.20 15.86 6.27
C ALA A 3 4.12 17.32 5.79
N PHE A 4 3.98 18.30 6.70
CA PHE A 4 3.99 19.73 6.31
C PHE A 4 5.37 20.22 5.87
N LYS A 5 6.45 19.62 6.40
CA LYS A 5 7.83 19.90 5.94
C LYS A 5 8.08 19.35 4.52
N ASN A 6 7.28 18.34 4.12
CA ASN A 6 7.33 17.66 2.84
C ASN A 6 6.07 17.95 1.98
N TYR A 7 5.56 19.19 2.02
CA TYR A 7 4.28 19.60 1.44
C TYR A 7 4.02 19.13 0.00
N ALA A 8 5.04 19.16 -0.86
CA ALA A 8 4.95 18.68 -2.25
C ALA A 8 6.09 17.72 -2.61
N VAL A 9 6.55 16.92 -1.64
CA VAL A 9 7.65 15.96 -1.84
C VAL A 9 7.07 14.56 -2.07
N PHE A 10 7.11 14.13 -3.33
CA PHE A 10 6.62 12.81 -3.77
C PHE A 10 7.65 11.68 -3.66
N LYS A 11 8.93 12.03 -3.47
CA LYS A 11 10.03 11.07 -3.35
C LYS A 11 10.15 10.54 -1.92
N GLY A 12 10.63 9.31 -1.80
CA GLY A 12 10.81 8.65 -0.51
C GLY A 12 9.61 7.78 -0.12
N ARG A 13 9.59 7.43 1.18
CA ARG A 13 8.64 6.49 1.77
C ARG A 13 7.98 7.13 2.99
N ALA A 14 6.70 6.85 3.19
CA ALA A 14 5.94 7.30 4.36
C ALA A 14 5.51 6.07 5.18
N PRO A 15 5.90 5.97 6.46
CA PRO A 15 5.41 4.91 7.33
C PRO A 15 3.91 5.06 7.58
N ARG A 16 3.24 3.97 7.95
CA ARG A 16 1.79 3.95 8.24
C ARG A 16 1.37 5.07 9.20
N ALA A 17 2.13 5.28 10.26
CA ALA A 17 1.81 6.29 11.27
C ALA A 17 1.83 7.71 10.67
N GLU A 18 2.82 8.05 9.83
CA GLU A 18 2.86 9.37 9.17
C GLU A 18 1.64 9.57 8.28
N PHE A 19 1.28 8.55 7.50
CA PHE A 19 0.11 8.58 6.62
C PHE A 19 -1.20 8.75 7.41
N TRP A 20 -1.47 7.90 8.40
CA TRP A 20 -2.74 7.92 9.14
C TRP A 20 -2.90 9.15 10.02
N TRP A 21 -1.81 9.66 10.62
CA TRP A 21 -1.87 10.94 11.32
C TRP A 21 -2.17 12.08 10.37
N PHE A 22 -1.55 12.11 9.17
CA PHE A 22 -1.88 13.11 8.17
C PHE A 22 -3.35 13.04 7.76
N MET A 23 -3.89 11.85 7.45
CA MET A 23 -5.29 11.67 7.08
C MET A 23 -6.23 12.15 8.18
N LEU A 24 -5.93 11.83 9.43
CA LEU A 24 -6.71 12.30 10.57
C LEU A 24 -6.74 13.83 10.64
N PHE A 25 -5.59 14.50 10.57
CA PHE A 25 -5.55 15.97 10.61
C PHE A 25 -6.24 16.60 9.40
N MET A 26 -6.09 16.01 8.21
CA MET A 26 -6.79 16.44 7.01
C MET A 26 -8.31 16.40 7.21
N TRP A 27 -8.86 15.28 7.69
CA TRP A 27 -10.29 15.16 7.97
C TRP A 27 -10.76 16.14 9.04
N ILE A 28 -9.96 16.36 10.09
CA ILE A 28 -10.29 17.38 11.10
C ILE A 28 -10.36 18.77 10.48
N PHE A 29 -9.39 19.17 9.65
CA PHE A 29 -9.42 20.49 8.99
C PHE A 29 -10.62 20.64 8.06
N ILE A 30 -10.95 19.60 7.29
CA ILE A 30 -12.12 19.59 6.40
C ILE A 30 -13.42 19.70 7.21
N LEU A 31 -13.56 18.95 8.30
CA LEU A 31 -14.75 19.00 9.16
C LEU A 31 -14.91 20.37 9.84
N ILE A 32 -13.82 20.96 10.33
CA ILE A 32 -13.85 22.31 10.93
C ILE A 32 -14.23 23.34 9.86
N ALA A 33 -13.60 23.30 8.69
CA ALA A 33 -13.89 24.23 7.60
C ALA A 33 -15.35 24.13 7.14
N GLY A 34 -15.87 22.92 6.94
CA GLY A 34 -17.27 22.70 6.58
C GLY A 34 -18.24 23.14 7.67
N GLY A 35 -17.91 22.91 8.95
CA GLY A 35 -18.70 23.41 10.08
C GLY A 35 -18.78 24.94 10.12
N LEU A 36 -17.66 25.62 9.86
CA LEU A 36 -17.61 27.08 9.76
C LEU A 36 -18.40 27.59 8.54
N ASP A 37 -18.30 26.93 7.39
CA ASP A 37 -19.09 27.29 6.20
C ASP A 37 -20.60 27.24 6.47
N ILE A 38 -21.06 26.22 7.22
CA ILE A 38 -22.46 26.09 7.62
C ILE A 38 -22.83 27.20 8.62
N LEU A 39 -22.01 27.42 9.65
CA LEU A 39 -22.25 28.41 10.70
C LEU A 39 -22.34 29.84 10.17
N PHE A 40 -21.50 30.18 9.19
CA PHE A 40 -21.41 31.53 8.64
C PHE A 40 -22.09 31.68 7.27
N HIS A 41 -22.77 30.64 6.79
CA HIS A 41 -23.44 30.62 5.48
C HIS A 41 -22.50 31.01 4.32
N TRP A 42 -21.27 30.48 4.32
CA TRP A 42 -20.27 30.75 3.29
C TRP A 42 -20.34 29.81 2.08
N TRP A 43 -21.40 29.00 1.98
CA TRP A 43 -21.68 28.15 0.81
C TRP A 43 -20.52 27.21 0.41
N GLY A 44 -19.70 26.79 1.38
CA GLY A 44 -18.59 25.86 1.15
C GLY A 44 -17.30 26.51 0.67
N VAL A 45 -17.19 27.85 0.67
CA VAL A 45 -15.98 28.55 0.20
C VAL A 45 -14.76 28.19 1.04
N LEU A 46 -14.87 28.16 2.37
CA LEU A 46 -13.73 27.86 3.23
C LEU A 46 -13.29 26.40 3.07
N GLY A 47 -14.23 25.46 3.06
CA GLY A 47 -13.97 24.04 2.81
C GLY A 47 -13.26 23.84 1.48
N SER A 48 -13.72 24.50 0.41
CA SER A 48 -13.10 24.42 -0.92
C SER A 48 -11.65 24.92 -0.93
N LEU A 49 -11.35 26.00 -0.20
CA LEU A 49 -9.99 26.52 -0.07
C LEU A 49 -9.08 25.58 0.71
N VAL A 50 -9.60 24.97 1.78
CA VAL A 50 -8.88 23.98 2.59
C VAL A 50 -8.59 22.73 1.78
N ASP A 51 -9.57 22.20 1.04
CA ASP A 51 -9.38 21.06 0.14
C ASP A 51 -8.32 21.35 -0.92
N LEU A 52 -8.38 22.54 -1.55
CA LEU A 52 -7.40 22.94 -2.55
C LEU A 52 -5.99 23.07 -1.98
N ALA A 53 -5.86 23.56 -0.74
CA ALA A 53 -4.57 23.61 -0.06
C ALA A 53 -4.06 22.20 0.30
N LEU A 54 -4.94 21.27 0.66
CA LEU A 54 -4.56 19.94 1.13
C LEU A 54 -4.41 18.91 0.00
N ILE A 55 -4.85 19.19 -1.23
CA ILE A 55 -4.79 18.24 -2.34
C ILE A 55 -3.35 17.80 -2.66
N LEU A 56 -2.40 18.75 -2.70
CA LEU A 56 -1.00 18.45 -3.00
C LEU A 56 -0.32 17.62 -1.91
N PRO A 57 -0.38 17.99 -0.61
CA PRO A 57 0.21 17.17 0.43
C PRO A 57 -0.48 15.82 0.59
N HIS A 58 -1.80 15.73 0.33
CA HIS A 58 -2.53 14.46 0.27
C HIS A 58 -1.95 13.54 -0.82
N LEU A 59 -1.83 14.05 -2.05
CA LEU A 59 -1.23 13.28 -3.15
C LEU A 59 0.23 12.88 -2.83
N ALA A 60 1.01 13.78 -2.24
CA ALA A 60 2.40 13.53 -1.90
C ALA A 60 2.57 12.42 -0.85
N VAL A 61 1.81 12.46 0.25
CA VAL A 61 1.90 11.43 1.31
C VAL A 61 1.34 10.09 0.83
N SER A 62 0.24 10.07 0.08
CA SER A 62 -0.33 8.83 -0.48
C SER A 62 0.63 8.18 -1.48
N THR A 63 1.32 8.99 -2.30
CA THR A 63 2.36 8.48 -3.21
C THR A 63 3.52 7.84 -2.42
N ARG A 64 4.03 8.52 -1.39
CA ARG A 64 5.10 7.99 -0.52
C ARG A 64 4.65 6.75 0.26
N ARG A 65 3.36 6.63 0.58
CA ARG A 65 2.79 5.46 1.24
C ARG A 65 2.73 4.26 0.31
N LEU A 66 2.30 4.45 -0.94
CA LEU A 66 2.37 3.41 -1.97
C LEU A 66 3.81 2.99 -2.26
N HIS A 67 4.74 3.93 -2.30
CA HIS A 67 6.18 3.64 -2.42
C HIS A 67 6.71 2.82 -1.24
N ASP A 68 6.19 3.05 -0.04
CA ASP A 68 6.62 2.33 1.16
C ASP A 68 6.27 0.83 1.14
N ILE A 69 5.24 0.45 0.39
CA ILE A 69 4.85 -0.96 0.14
C ILE A 69 5.33 -1.47 -1.23
N GLY A 70 6.19 -0.72 -1.92
CA GLY A 70 6.76 -1.12 -3.21
C GLY A 70 5.84 -0.95 -4.42
N ARG A 71 4.68 -0.29 -4.27
CA ARG A 71 3.74 0.02 -5.37
C ARG A 71 4.11 1.35 -6.05
N SER A 72 3.57 1.60 -7.24
CA SER A 72 3.79 2.85 -7.99
C SER A 72 2.74 3.90 -7.62
N GLY A 73 3.09 5.19 -7.67
CA GLY A 73 2.13 6.28 -7.51
C GLY A 73 1.02 6.31 -8.58
N TRP A 74 1.19 5.61 -9.70
CA TRP A 74 0.20 5.49 -10.78
C TRP A 74 -1.15 4.92 -10.33
N TRP A 75 -1.18 4.14 -9.24
CA TRP A 75 -2.44 3.69 -8.63
C TRP A 75 -3.35 4.87 -8.25
N LEU A 76 -2.77 5.99 -7.79
CA LEU A 76 -3.55 7.20 -7.50
C LEU A 76 -4.09 7.83 -8.79
N VAL A 77 -3.32 7.83 -9.89
CA VAL A 77 -3.80 8.41 -11.15
C VAL A 77 -5.00 7.64 -11.69
N VAL A 78 -4.97 6.30 -11.63
CA VAL A 78 -6.12 5.47 -12.01
C VAL A 78 -7.33 5.77 -11.12
N TYR A 79 -7.13 5.88 -9.82
CA TYR A 79 -8.19 6.27 -8.89
C TYR A 79 -8.81 7.64 -9.22
N TRP A 80 -7.97 8.67 -9.42
CA TRP A 80 -8.42 10.02 -9.75
C TRP A 80 -9.11 10.11 -11.12
N PHE A 81 -8.70 9.29 -12.09
CA PHE A 81 -9.38 9.19 -13.37
C PHE A 81 -10.84 8.74 -13.20
N PHE A 82 -11.07 7.65 -12.46
CA PHE A 82 -12.43 7.17 -12.19
C PHE A 82 -13.22 8.12 -11.31
N TYR A 83 -12.57 8.79 -10.35
CA TYR A 83 -13.21 9.82 -9.52
C TYR A 83 -13.73 10.98 -10.36
N VAL A 84 -12.92 11.56 -11.25
CA VAL A 84 -13.32 12.68 -12.12
C VAL A 84 -14.44 12.25 -13.07
N MET A 85 -14.39 11.03 -13.61
CA MET A 85 -15.44 10.51 -14.47
C MET A 85 -16.77 10.33 -13.71
N LEU A 86 -16.71 9.83 -12.48
CA LEU A 86 -17.87 9.71 -11.59
C LEU A 86 -18.44 11.09 -11.21
N PHE A 87 -17.59 12.01 -10.75
CA PHE A 87 -17.98 13.35 -10.34
C PHE A 87 -18.59 14.15 -11.50
N GLY A 88 -17.95 14.11 -12.67
CA GLY A 88 -18.49 14.73 -13.90
C GLY A 88 -19.85 14.13 -14.28
N GLY A 89 -20.02 12.81 -14.14
CA GLY A 89 -21.30 12.14 -14.30
C GLY A 89 -22.36 12.69 -13.34
N VAL A 90 -22.05 12.80 -12.05
CA VAL A 90 -22.97 13.36 -11.04
C VAL A 90 -23.37 14.79 -11.36
N VAL A 91 -22.43 15.64 -11.78
CA VAL A 91 -22.71 17.03 -12.19
C VAL A 91 -23.74 17.04 -13.33
N VAL A 92 -23.51 16.25 -14.39
CA VAL A 92 -24.45 16.14 -15.51
C VAL A 92 -25.82 15.65 -15.04
N LEU A 93 -25.88 14.67 -14.14
CA LEU A 93 -27.14 14.17 -13.57
C LEU A 93 -27.91 15.25 -12.82
N VAL A 94 -27.22 16.06 -12.00
CA VAL A 94 -27.84 17.15 -11.23
C VAL A 94 -28.39 18.24 -12.15
N PHE A 95 -27.62 18.69 -13.14
CA PHE A 95 -28.06 19.72 -14.08
C PHE A 95 -29.24 19.27 -14.96
N ASN A 96 -29.33 17.98 -15.28
CA ASN A 96 -30.37 17.43 -16.13
C ASN A 96 -31.45 16.65 -15.35
N ALA A 97 -31.51 16.80 -14.02
CA ALA A 97 -32.32 15.98 -13.13
C ALA A 97 -33.81 15.93 -13.52
N LYS A 98 -34.40 17.08 -13.90
CA LYS A 98 -35.82 17.16 -14.32
C LYS A 98 -36.09 16.41 -15.63
N GLN A 99 -35.18 16.49 -16.59
CA GLN A 99 -35.28 15.79 -17.87
C GLN A 99 -35.12 14.29 -17.68
N ILE A 100 -34.17 13.89 -16.84
CA ILE A 100 -33.96 12.49 -16.44
C ILE A 100 -35.20 11.94 -15.73
N GLN A 101 -35.77 12.68 -14.79
CA GLN A 101 -36.99 12.29 -14.10
C GLN A 101 -38.18 12.13 -15.06
N ALA A 102 -38.32 13.03 -16.05
CA ALA A 102 -39.34 12.90 -17.09
C ALA A 102 -39.14 11.64 -17.96
N MET A 103 -37.90 11.26 -18.26
CA MET A 103 -37.57 10.01 -18.95
C MET A 103 -37.91 8.76 -18.12
N PHE A 104 -37.64 8.78 -16.79
CA PHE A 104 -37.98 7.67 -15.90
C PHE A 104 -39.49 7.51 -15.69
N ASN A 105 -40.26 8.59 -15.74
CA ASN A 105 -41.71 8.54 -15.58
C ASN A 105 -42.44 8.07 -16.85
N GLN A 106 -41.77 8.05 -18.00
CA GLN A 106 -42.29 7.58 -19.29
C GLN A 106 -41.82 6.16 -19.60
N THR A 107 -41.69 5.27 -18.61
CA THR A 107 -41.28 3.87 -18.79
C THR A 107 -42.27 3.06 -19.63
N ALA A 108 -42.19 3.25 -20.94
CA ALA A 108 -42.53 2.28 -21.96
C ALA A 108 -41.26 1.48 -22.30
N PRO A 109 -41.39 0.23 -22.77
CA PRO A 109 -40.26 -0.68 -23.03
C PRO A 109 -39.33 -0.26 -24.19
N GLU A 110 -39.59 0.86 -24.86
CA GLU A 110 -38.76 1.41 -25.96
C GLU A 110 -37.45 2.13 -25.52
N ASN A 111 -37.20 2.37 -24.23
CA ASN A 111 -36.08 3.20 -23.76
C ASN A 111 -34.77 2.44 -23.46
N SER A 112 -34.33 1.55 -24.35
CA SER A 112 -33.10 0.74 -24.19
C SER A 112 -31.82 1.57 -23.97
N GLY A 113 -31.75 2.78 -24.52
CA GLY A 113 -30.61 3.70 -24.34
C GLY A 113 -30.44 4.21 -22.91
N LEU A 114 -31.54 4.47 -22.18
CA LEU A 114 -31.47 4.97 -20.80
C LEU A 114 -30.94 3.89 -19.84
N ILE A 115 -31.36 2.64 -20.06
CA ILE A 115 -30.86 1.48 -19.31
C ILE A 115 -29.35 1.34 -19.52
N GLY A 116 -28.86 1.50 -20.76
CA GLY A 116 -27.42 1.45 -21.06
C GLY A 116 -26.60 2.50 -20.32
N VAL A 117 -27.06 3.75 -20.27
CA VAL A 117 -26.38 4.85 -19.54
C VAL A 117 -26.35 4.60 -18.03
N ALA A 118 -27.45 4.11 -17.46
CA ALA A 118 -27.53 3.78 -16.04
C ALA A 118 -26.56 2.65 -15.67
N LEU A 119 -26.49 1.59 -16.47
CA LEU A 119 -25.56 0.47 -16.25
C LEU A 119 -24.10 0.92 -16.39
N PHE A 120 -23.77 1.75 -17.38
CA PHE A 120 -22.42 2.27 -17.56
C PHE A 120 -21.98 3.15 -16.38
N THR A 121 -22.85 4.05 -15.92
CA THR A 121 -22.59 4.91 -14.76
C THR A 121 -22.44 4.08 -13.48
N GLY A 122 -23.30 3.07 -13.30
CA GLY A 122 -23.22 2.12 -12.18
C GLY A 122 -21.93 1.30 -12.19
N LEU A 123 -21.45 0.88 -13.37
CA LEU A 123 -20.18 0.17 -13.51
C LEU A 123 -18.98 1.06 -13.13
N ILE A 124 -18.99 2.32 -13.55
CA ILE A 124 -17.95 3.29 -13.17
C ILE A 124 -17.91 3.47 -11.65
N PHE A 125 -19.07 3.62 -11.02
CA PHE A 125 -19.19 3.72 -9.57
C PHE A 125 -18.66 2.46 -8.86
N LEU A 126 -19.00 1.27 -9.36
CA LEU A 126 -18.49 0.00 -8.83
C LEU A 126 -16.95 -0.08 -8.95
N ILE A 127 -16.39 0.27 -10.11
CA ILE A 127 -14.93 0.28 -10.31
C ILE A 127 -14.26 1.26 -9.33
N TYR A 128 -14.80 2.47 -9.20
CA TYR A 128 -14.26 3.48 -8.30
C TYR A 128 -14.26 2.98 -6.84
N THR A 129 -15.37 2.43 -6.36
CA THR A 129 -15.48 1.90 -4.99
C THR A 129 -14.57 0.71 -4.74
N VAL A 130 -14.39 -0.19 -5.72
CA VAL A 130 -13.42 -1.28 -5.62
C VAL A 130 -11.99 -0.75 -5.54
N LEU A 131 -11.62 0.24 -6.38
CA LEU A 131 -10.31 0.88 -6.34
C LEU A 131 -10.04 1.56 -5.00
N ASP A 132 -11.04 2.22 -4.44
CA ASP A 132 -10.97 2.84 -3.11
C ASP A 132 -10.65 1.82 -2.01
N GLN A 133 -11.36 0.68 -1.99
CA GLN A 133 -11.07 -0.40 -1.03
C GLN A 133 -9.66 -1.00 -1.21
N VAL A 134 -9.22 -1.17 -2.46
CA VAL A 134 -7.86 -1.66 -2.76
C VAL A 134 -6.80 -0.68 -2.24
N LEU A 135 -6.98 0.63 -2.45
CA LEU A 135 -6.07 1.65 -1.93
C LEU A 135 -6.09 1.70 -0.41
N LEU A 136 -7.26 1.62 0.22
CA LEU A 136 -7.40 1.56 1.67
C LEU A 136 -6.64 0.35 2.26
N ILE A 137 -6.75 -0.82 1.61
CA ILE A 137 -5.98 -2.01 1.99
C ILE A 137 -4.49 -1.72 1.86
N PHE A 138 -4.04 -1.15 0.74
CA PHE A 138 -2.64 -0.79 0.52
C PHE A 138 -2.11 0.17 1.60
N ASP A 139 -2.91 1.17 1.98
CA ASP A 139 -2.56 2.12 3.03
C ASP A 139 -2.49 1.47 4.42
N CYS A 140 -3.20 0.35 4.62
CA CYS A 140 -3.12 -0.48 5.82
C CYS A 140 -1.96 -1.51 5.81
N LEU A 141 -1.37 -1.88 4.66
CA LEU A 141 -0.34 -2.94 4.57
C LEU A 141 0.99 -2.61 5.26
N PRO A 142 1.80 -3.58 5.72
CA PRO A 142 3.05 -3.26 6.42
C PRO A 142 4.07 -2.67 5.44
N SER A 143 4.91 -1.77 5.95
CA SER A 143 6.04 -1.24 5.19
C SER A 143 6.92 -2.37 4.68
N GLN A 144 7.37 -2.27 3.43
CA GLN A 144 8.28 -3.25 2.86
C GLN A 144 9.59 -3.29 3.66
N LEU A 145 10.04 -4.51 3.98
CA LEU A 145 11.25 -4.72 4.77
C LEU A 145 12.50 -4.31 3.98
N GLY A 146 13.47 -3.71 4.67
CA GLY A 146 14.68 -3.22 4.03
C GLY A 146 14.43 -2.03 3.09
N SER A 147 15.46 -1.69 2.31
CA SER A 147 15.37 -0.66 1.28
C SER A 147 14.63 -1.17 0.04
N ASN A 148 13.89 -0.29 -0.61
CA ASN A 148 13.35 -0.54 -1.95
C ASN A 148 13.80 0.55 -2.91
N LYS A 149 13.36 0.49 -4.17
CA LYS A 149 13.73 1.47 -5.21
C LYS A 149 13.35 2.93 -4.89
N TYR A 150 12.51 3.16 -3.89
CA TYR A 150 12.07 4.49 -3.45
C TYR A 150 12.81 5.00 -2.21
N GLY A 151 13.64 4.17 -1.58
CA GLY A 151 14.50 4.56 -0.46
C GLY A 151 14.59 3.54 0.67
N PRO A 152 15.38 3.86 1.72
CA PRO A 152 15.53 3.04 2.91
C PRO A 152 14.22 2.93 3.70
N ASN A 153 14.10 1.88 4.52
CA ASN A 153 12.91 1.69 5.36
C ASN A 153 12.79 2.84 6.39
N PRO A 154 11.62 3.50 6.51
CA PRO A 154 11.43 4.61 7.44
C PRO A 154 11.57 4.22 8.93
N TYR A 155 11.46 2.94 9.28
CA TYR A 155 11.66 2.42 10.63
C TYR A 155 13.12 2.04 10.95
N GLY A 156 14.05 2.29 10.04
CA GLY A 156 15.48 2.11 10.28
C GLY A 156 16.00 0.69 10.14
N TYR A 157 15.24 -0.36 10.49
CA TYR A 157 15.73 -1.75 10.42
C TYR A 157 14.58 -2.76 10.20
N GLY A 158 14.79 -3.78 9.37
CA GLY A 158 13.82 -4.85 9.09
C GLY A 158 13.62 -5.83 10.26
N PRO A 159 12.60 -6.70 10.24
CA PRO A 159 12.24 -7.62 11.34
C PRO A 159 13.32 -8.64 11.70
N ALA A 160 14.29 -8.92 10.82
CA ALA A 160 15.48 -9.69 11.18
C ALA A 160 16.28 -9.05 12.33
N VAL A 161 16.20 -7.71 12.49
CA VAL A 161 16.81 -6.98 13.61
C VAL A 161 15.85 -6.85 14.79
N LYS A 162 14.53 -7.03 14.63
CA LYS A 162 13.61 -7.12 15.78
C LYS A 162 13.86 -8.40 16.58
N GLU A 163 14.21 -9.48 15.90
CA GLU A 163 14.63 -10.72 16.54
C GLU A 163 15.97 -10.53 17.27
N GLN A 164 16.95 -9.88 16.63
CA GLN A 164 18.21 -9.53 17.30
C GLN A 164 18.04 -8.52 18.45
N ALA A 165 17.18 -7.51 18.32
CA ALA A 165 16.91 -6.51 19.36
C ALA A 165 16.13 -7.10 20.54
N PHE A 166 15.17 -8.00 20.29
CA PHE A 166 14.51 -8.79 21.33
C PHE A 166 15.54 -9.67 22.07
N LEU A 167 16.50 -10.25 21.36
CA LEU A 167 17.63 -10.97 21.94
C LEU A 167 18.64 -10.06 22.65
N THR A 168 18.61 -8.74 22.42
CA THR A 168 19.51 -7.75 23.06
C THR A 168 18.88 -7.13 24.31
N GLU A 169 17.54 -7.15 24.45
CA GLU A 169 16.84 -6.68 25.66
C GLU A 169 16.87 -7.71 26.81
N ALA A 170 17.42 -8.90 26.59
CA ALA A 170 17.65 -9.93 27.60
C ALA A 170 18.90 -9.65 28.46
N GLY A 171 18.90 -8.53 29.20
CA GLY A 171 19.79 -8.28 30.34
C GLY A 171 21.30 -8.07 30.05
N PRO A 172 22.04 -7.41 30.96
CA PRO A 172 23.40 -6.93 30.68
C PRO A 172 24.53 -7.97 30.80
N ASP A 173 24.24 -9.25 31.04
CA ASP A 173 25.27 -10.26 31.37
C ASP A 173 25.72 -11.16 30.20
N VAL A 174 25.30 -10.89 28.97
CA VAL A 174 25.88 -11.57 27.79
C VAL A 174 26.90 -10.63 27.16
N GLY A 175 28.17 -10.82 27.51
CA GLY A 175 29.29 -10.08 26.93
C GLY A 175 29.38 -10.29 25.41
N ILE A 176 28.78 -9.38 24.64
CA ILE A 176 28.94 -9.29 23.19
C ILE A 176 29.73 -8.03 22.88
N ALA A 177 30.90 -8.23 22.28
CA ALA A 177 31.78 -7.17 21.78
C ALA A 177 31.02 -6.21 20.83
N PRO A 178 31.38 -4.91 20.77
CA PRO A 178 30.68 -3.95 19.94
C PRO A 178 30.61 -4.44 18.50
N ALA A 179 29.39 -4.55 17.97
CA ALA A 179 29.14 -4.97 16.60
C ALA A 179 29.84 -4.00 15.64
N ASN A 180 30.93 -4.47 15.04
CA ASN A 180 31.53 -3.84 13.86
C ASN A 180 30.41 -3.61 12.84
N GLN A 181 30.23 -2.35 12.45
CA GLN A 181 29.37 -1.99 11.33
C GLN A 181 29.81 -2.82 10.12
N ALA A 182 28.98 -3.78 9.71
CA ALA A 182 29.25 -4.54 8.50
C ALA A 182 29.37 -3.55 7.33
N PRO A 183 30.39 -3.69 6.45
CA PRO A 183 30.61 -2.75 5.37
C PRO A 183 29.35 -2.58 4.53
N VAL A 184 28.95 -1.33 4.23
CA VAL A 184 27.87 -1.06 3.28
C VAL A 184 28.31 -1.59 1.92
N LEU A 185 27.77 -2.74 1.54
CA LEU A 185 28.11 -3.43 0.30
C LEU A 185 27.68 -2.58 -0.89
N SER A 186 28.58 -2.42 -1.86
CA SER A 186 28.26 -1.77 -3.13
C SER A 186 27.10 -2.48 -3.86
N PRO A 187 26.37 -1.80 -4.76
CA PRO A 187 25.28 -2.42 -5.54
C PRO A 187 25.70 -3.73 -6.22
N THR A 188 26.95 -3.83 -6.68
CA THR A 188 27.52 -5.02 -7.29
C THR A 188 27.70 -6.16 -6.28
N GLN A 189 28.15 -5.85 -5.06
CA GLN A 189 28.30 -6.85 -4.00
C GLN A 189 26.95 -7.32 -3.44
N GLN A 190 25.95 -6.44 -3.39
CA GLN A 190 24.57 -6.80 -3.02
C GLN A 190 23.95 -7.73 -4.06
N ALA A 191 24.14 -7.44 -5.36
CA ALA A 191 23.69 -8.31 -6.45
C ALA A 191 24.39 -9.68 -6.42
N ALA A 192 25.69 -9.71 -6.16
CA ALA A 192 26.45 -10.96 -6.04
C ALA A 192 25.99 -11.81 -4.84
N GLN A 193 25.68 -11.19 -3.69
CA GLN A 193 25.14 -11.90 -2.54
C GLN A 193 23.70 -12.39 -2.75
N ALA A 194 22.86 -11.61 -3.44
CA ALA A 194 21.51 -12.03 -3.80
C ALA A 194 21.55 -13.24 -4.75
N GLN A 195 22.48 -13.26 -5.71
CA GLN A 195 22.70 -14.40 -6.59
C GLN A 195 23.23 -15.63 -5.84
N ALA A 196 24.17 -15.44 -4.91
CA ALA A 196 24.70 -16.53 -4.09
C ALA A 196 23.62 -17.16 -3.19
N ARG A 197 22.75 -16.35 -2.58
CA ARG A 197 21.60 -16.85 -1.80
C ARG A 197 20.60 -17.59 -2.66
N ALA A 198 20.26 -17.05 -3.84
CA ALA A 198 19.36 -17.73 -4.76
C ALA A 198 19.93 -19.09 -5.20
N GLN A 199 21.25 -19.19 -5.43
CA GLN A 199 21.90 -20.46 -5.75
C GLN A 199 21.84 -21.44 -4.59
N GLN A 200 22.10 -20.97 -3.37
CA GLN A 200 22.00 -21.76 -2.14
C GLN A 200 20.58 -22.32 -1.92
N ASP A 201 19.55 -21.50 -2.12
CA ASP A 201 18.16 -21.93 -2.00
C ASP A 201 17.79 -22.99 -3.06
N MET A 202 18.30 -22.82 -4.29
CA MET A 202 18.09 -23.80 -5.37
C MET A 202 18.78 -25.14 -5.07
N ASP A 203 20.00 -25.12 -4.52
CA ASP A 203 20.72 -26.32 -4.12
C ASP A 203 20.01 -27.03 -2.95
N ALA A 204 19.42 -26.28 -2.02
CA ALA A 204 18.61 -26.81 -0.92
C ALA A 204 17.35 -27.54 -1.43
N LEU A 205 16.62 -26.91 -2.36
CA LEU A 205 15.43 -27.49 -2.96
C LEU A 205 15.75 -28.77 -3.75
N ALA A 206 16.87 -28.78 -4.48
CA ALA A 206 17.33 -29.97 -5.19
C ALA A 206 17.66 -31.14 -4.25
N LEU A 207 18.22 -30.86 -3.06
CA LEU A 207 18.46 -31.87 -2.03
C LEU A 207 17.16 -32.39 -1.41
N LEU A 208 16.19 -31.52 -1.15
CA LEU A 208 14.88 -31.92 -0.63
C LEU A 208 14.12 -32.80 -1.64
N GLU A 209 14.18 -32.46 -2.92
CA GLU A 209 13.58 -33.26 -4.00
C GLU A 209 14.22 -34.66 -4.07
N LYS A 210 15.56 -34.73 -3.96
CA LYS A 210 16.27 -36.02 -3.90
C LYS A 210 15.89 -36.85 -2.67
N PHE A 211 15.70 -36.22 -1.51
CA PHE A 211 15.23 -36.94 -0.32
C PHE A 211 13.76 -37.38 -0.42
N ALA A 212 12.92 -36.61 -1.11
CA ALA A 212 11.53 -36.99 -1.39
C ALA A 212 11.46 -38.20 -2.32
N ASP A 213 12.26 -38.24 -3.39
CA ASP A 213 12.37 -39.39 -4.30
C ASP A 213 12.85 -40.66 -3.57
N LEU A 214 13.81 -40.53 -2.64
CA LEU A 214 14.29 -41.65 -1.83
C LEU A 214 13.25 -42.16 -0.83
N ARG A 215 12.41 -41.28 -0.28
CA ARG A 215 11.25 -41.66 0.54
C ARG A 215 10.23 -42.43 -0.30
N ASP A 216 9.93 -41.95 -1.50
CA ASP A 216 8.92 -42.56 -2.39
C ASP A 216 9.38 -43.94 -2.90
N LYS A 217 10.69 -44.16 -3.01
CA LYS A 217 11.31 -45.48 -3.27
C LYS A 217 11.37 -46.40 -2.06
N GLY A 218 10.86 -45.97 -0.90
CA GLY A 218 10.86 -46.74 0.35
C GLY A 218 12.23 -46.89 1.01
N VAL A 219 13.23 -46.10 0.60
CA VAL A 219 14.60 -46.14 1.14
C VAL A 219 14.70 -45.31 2.43
N LEU A 220 13.92 -44.22 2.54
CA LEU A 220 13.79 -43.44 3.76
C LEU A 220 12.45 -43.68 4.45
N THR A 221 12.49 -43.85 5.77
CA THR A 221 11.28 -43.79 6.59
C THR A 221 10.74 -42.36 6.68
N PRO A 222 9.44 -42.16 6.92
CA PRO A 222 8.84 -40.82 7.02
C PRO A 222 9.49 -39.93 8.10
N GLU A 223 9.90 -40.53 9.23
CA GLU A 223 10.53 -39.82 10.34
C GLU A 223 11.95 -39.33 10.00
N GLU A 224 12.72 -40.15 9.27
CA GLU A 224 14.07 -39.78 8.82
C GLU A 224 14.06 -38.69 7.75
N PHE A 225 13.03 -38.67 6.91
CA PHE A 225 12.81 -37.62 5.93
C PHE A 225 12.57 -36.27 6.61
N GLU A 226 11.65 -36.21 7.57
CA GLU A 226 11.36 -34.96 8.29
C GLU A 226 12.59 -34.45 9.06
N ARG A 227 13.35 -35.33 9.72
CA ARG A 227 14.61 -34.93 10.38
C ARG A 227 15.63 -34.32 9.42
N LYS A 228 15.80 -34.91 8.23
CA LYS A 228 16.74 -34.38 7.21
C LYS A 228 16.25 -33.07 6.59
N LYS A 229 14.94 -32.92 6.42
CA LYS A 229 14.31 -31.69 5.96
C LYS A 229 14.51 -30.56 6.97
N GLU A 230 14.32 -30.81 8.25
CA GLU A 230 14.62 -29.86 9.33
C GLU A 230 16.11 -29.49 9.37
N GLU A 231 17.01 -30.48 9.23
CA GLU A 231 18.46 -30.23 9.19
C GLU A 231 18.85 -29.31 8.02
N ILE A 232 18.25 -29.51 6.84
CA ILE A 232 18.46 -28.63 5.69
C ILE A 232 17.92 -27.25 5.99
N LEU A 233 16.65 -27.12 6.39
CA LEU A 233 16.00 -25.82 6.63
C LEU A 233 16.68 -25.02 7.75
N SER A 234 17.37 -25.66 8.69
CA SER A 234 18.15 -24.96 9.73
C SER A 234 19.43 -24.30 9.23
N LYS A 235 19.92 -24.67 8.03
CA LYS A 235 21.15 -24.15 7.42
C LYS A 235 20.91 -22.96 6.49
N PHE A 236 19.65 -22.59 6.24
CA PHE A 236 19.23 -21.47 5.38
C PHE A 236 18.41 -20.45 6.19
#